data_AF-A0A1C5RXJ0-F1
#
_entry.id   AF-A0A1C5RXJ0-F1
#
_cell.length_a   1.000
_cell.length_b   1.000
_cell.length_c   1.000
_cell.angle_alpha   90.00
_cell.angle_beta   90.00
_cell.angle_gamma   90.00
#
_symmetry.space_group_name_H-M   'P 1'
#
loop_
_entity.id
_entity.type
_entity.pdbx_description
1 polymer ?
#
loop_
_entity_poly.entity_id
_entity_poly.type
_entity_poly.pdbx_seq_one_letter_code
_entity_poly.pdbx_strand_id
1 'polypeptide(L)'
;MLDIIKSNINLGNYKLLQTKSNKIVIFNIKYDYTRCIYINKIKNKIYINVDKVFDNYIKYKGIERMLISQKIFNKIEDSIEYIQNNIIN
;
A
#
# COMPACT_ATOMS: atom_id res chain seq x y z
N MET A 1 -11.91 4.35 7.80
CA MET A 1 -10.58 3.82 7.39
C MET A 1 -9.88 4.82 6.49
N LEU A 2 -10.47 5.21 5.37
CA LEU A 2 -9.88 6.22 4.47
C LEU A 2 -9.55 7.52 5.19
N ASP A 3 -10.48 8.06 5.97
CA ASP A 3 -10.28 9.33 6.68
C ASP A 3 -9.15 9.26 7.70
N ILE A 4 -9.08 8.16 8.46
CA ILE A 4 -8.01 7.90 9.41
C ILE A 4 -6.65 7.89 8.70
N ILE A 5 -6.54 7.23 7.55
CA ILE A 5 -5.29 7.23 6.78
C ILE A 5 -4.96 8.64 6.27
N LYS A 6 -5.93 9.34 5.67
CA LYS A 6 -5.73 10.70 5.12
C LYS A 6 -5.30 11.70 6.20
N SER A 7 -5.82 11.58 7.41
CA SER A 7 -5.52 12.51 8.50
C SER A 7 -4.22 12.21 9.24
N ASN A 8 -3.67 10.99 9.15
CA ASN A 8 -2.53 10.56 9.98
C ASN A 8 -1.28 10.18 9.18
N ILE A 9 -1.35 10.17 7.85
CA ILE A 9 -0.22 9.76 6.99
C ILE A 9 0.22 10.91 6.11
N ASN A 10 1.50 11.25 6.18
CA ASN A 10 2.13 12.13 5.20
C ASN A 10 2.52 11.32 3.96
N LEU A 11 1.84 11.59 2.84
CA LEU A 11 2.00 10.83 1.60
C LEU A 11 3.27 11.20 0.82
N GLY A 12 3.81 12.42 0.99
CA GLY A 12 4.90 12.92 0.13
C GLY A 12 4.56 12.74 -1.36
N ASN A 13 5.40 12.00 -2.08
CA ASN A 13 5.21 11.70 -3.51
C ASN A 13 4.27 10.50 -3.79
N TYR A 14 3.76 9.84 -2.76
CA TYR A 14 2.80 8.75 -2.93
C TYR A 14 1.41 9.30 -3.20
N LYS A 15 0.63 8.54 -3.97
CA LYS A 15 -0.79 8.78 -4.21
C LYS A 15 -1.60 7.80 -3.37
N LEU A 16 -2.73 8.26 -2.88
CA LEU A 16 -3.68 7.44 -2.14
C LEU A 16 -4.94 7.24 -2.98
N LEU A 17 -5.38 5.99 -3.13
CA LEU A 17 -6.57 5.63 -3.87
C LEU A 17 -7.39 4.62 -3.08
N GLN A 18 -8.67 4.92 -2.87
CA GLN A 18 -9.63 3.95 -2.38
C GLN A 18 -10.24 3.20 -3.55
N THR A 19 -10.02 1.88 -3.63
CA THR A 19 -10.57 1.05 -4.70
C THR A 19 -11.91 0.44 -4.34
N LYS A 20 -12.15 0.19 -3.04
CA LYS A 20 -13.43 -0.22 -2.45
C LYS A 20 -13.56 0.35 -1.04
N SER A 21 -14.76 0.32 -0.46
CA SER A 21 -15.00 0.79 0.92
C SER A 21 -14.02 0.19 1.94
N ASN A 22 -13.61 -1.06 1.74
CA ASN A 22 -12.67 -1.79 2.59
C ASN A 22 -11.27 -2.00 1.99
N LYS A 23 -10.94 -1.37 0.86
CA LYS A 23 -9.65 -1.53 0.17
C LYS A 23 -9.06 -0.19 -0.25
N ILE A 24 -7.83 0.05 0.19
CA ILE A 24 -7.06 1.25 -0.12
C ILE A 24 -5.71 0.81 -0.68
N VAL A 25 -5.18 1.57 -1.63
CA VAL A 25 -3.81 1.45 -2.09
C VAL A 25 -3.12 2.80 -1.96
N ILE A 26 -1.92 2.80 -1.38
CA ILE A 26 -1.00 3.92 -1.43
C ILE A 26 0.12 3.52 -2.38
N PHE A 27 0.41 4.32 -3.40
CA PHE A 27 1.37 3.93 -4.42
C PHE A 27 2.25 5.07 -4.91
N ASN A 28 3.46 4.75 -5.32
CA ASN A 28 4.39 5.68 -5.95
C ASN A 28 5.06 5.00 -7.13
N ILE A 29 5.03 5.67 -8.29
CA ILE A 29 5.64 5.18 -9.52
C ILE A 29 7.13 5.50 -9.46
N LYS A 30 7.97 4.47 -9.47
CA LYS A 30 9.43 4.58 -9.62
C LYS A 30 9.79 4.21 -11.06
N TYR A 31 11.05 4.44 -11.42
CA TYR A 31 11.53 4.20 -12.78
C TYR A 31 11.30 2.76 -13.28
N ASP A 32 11.63 1.76 -12.47
CA ASP A 32 11.53 0.34 -12.88
C ASP A 32 10.30 -0.40 -12.32
N TYR A 33 9.58 0.19 -11.36
CA TYR A 33 8.44 -0.45 -10.70
C TYR A 33 7.52 0.56 -10.02
N THR A 34 6.29 0.16 -9.73
CA THR A 34 5.41 0.90 -8.83
C THR A 34 5.50 0.28 -7.43
N ARG A 35 5.83 1.09 -6.43
CA ARG A 35 5.77 0.67 -5.02
C ARG A 35 4.33 0.82 -4.55
N CYS A 36 3.73 -0.26 -4.06
CA CYS A 36 2.34 -0.29 -3.64
C CYS A 36 2.24 -0.75 -2.18
N ILE A 37 1.44 -0.05 -1.39
CA ILE A 37 1.02 -0.44 -0.03
C ILE A 37 -0.48 -0.69 -0.08
N TYR A 38 -0.87 -1.96 -0.09
CA TYR A 38 -2.27 -2.38 -0.11
C TYR A 38 -2.78 -2.53 1.31
N ILE A 39 -3.88 -1.86 1.61
CA ILE A 39 -4.50 -1.83 2.95
C ILE A 39 -5.93 -2.35 2.80
N ASN A 40 -6.17 -3.56 3.30
CA ASN A 40 -7.44 -4.26 3.16
C ASN A 40 -8.04 -4.55 4.53
N LYS A 41 -9.29 -4.14 4.76
CA LYS A 41 -10.07 -4.57 5.92
C LYS A 41 -10.86 -5.83 5.56
N ILE A 42 -10.56 -6.93 6.26
CA ILE A 42 -11.25 -8.21 6.11
C ILE A 42 -11.73 -8.63 7.49
N LYS A 43 -13.05 -8.74 7.67
CA LYS A 43 -13.68 -8.92 8.99
C LYS A 43 -13.19 -7.82 9.95
N ASN A 44 -12.64 -8.21 11.10
CA ASN A 44 -12.12 -7.32 12.14
C ASN A 44 -10.59 -7.20 12.13
N LYS A 45 -9.95 -7.45 10.98
CA LYS A 45 -8.50 -7.36 10.82
C LYS A 45 -8.14 -6.44 9.66
N ILE A 46 -7.03 -5.75 9.80
CA ILE A 46 -6.42 -4.90 8.78
C ILE A 46 -5.20 -5.64 8.24
N TYR A 47 -5.21 -5.93 6.95
CA TYR A 47 -4.12 -6.57 6.23
C TYR A 47 -3.37 -5.52 5.43
N ILE A 48 -2.06 -5.41 5.66
CA ILE A 48 -1.20 -4.49 4.94
C ILE A 48 -0.13 -5.27 4.22
N ASN A 49 -0.11 -5.17 2.90
CA ASN A 49 0.90 -5.77 2.04
C ASN A 49 1.66 -4.66 1.33
N VAL A 50 2.99 -4.78 1.29
CA VAL A 50 3.87 -3.87 0.58
C VAL A 50 4.47 -4.65 -0.58
N ASP A 51 4.19 -4.23 -1.80
CA ASP A 51 4.64 -4.89 -3.02
C ASP A 51 5.47 -3.94 -3.89
N LYS A 52 6.37 -4.50 -4.69
CA LYS A 52 6.82 -3.88 -5.94
C LYS A 52 6.04 -4.50 -7.09
N VAL A 53 5.41 -3.67 -7.89
CA VAL A 53 4.66 -4.06 -9.08
C VAL A 53 5.45 -3.66 -10.31
N PHE A 54 5.82 -4.64 -11.12
CA PHE A 54 6.58 -4.45 -12.35
C PHE A 54 5.61 -4.57 -13.52
N ASP A 55 5.20 -3.43 -14.06
CA ASP A 55 4.32 -3.34 -15.23
C ASP A 55 5.12 -2.76 -16.40
N ASN A 56 6.10 -3.52 -16.86
CA ASN A 56 6.94 -3.15 -17.99
C ASN A 56 6.96 -4.31 -18.99
N TYR A 57 6.14 -4.18 -20.03
CA TYR A 57 6.01 -5.16 -21.12
C TYR A 57 7.31 -5.42 -21.90
N ILE A 58 8.30 -4.52 -21.84
CA ILE A 58 9.59 -4.69 -22.51
C ILE A 58 10.49 -5.61 -21.69
N LYS A 59 10.44 -5.52 -20.35
CA LYS A 59 11.30 -6.31 -19.43
C LYS A 59 10.63 -7.59 -18.92
N TYR A 60 9.31 -7.60 -18.79
CA TYR A 60 8.53 -8.68 -18.17
C TYR A 60 7.38 -9.13 -19.07
N LYS A 61 7.04 -10.42 -19.03
CA LYS A 61 5.87 -10.97 -19.74
C LYS A 61 4.59 -10.72 -18.94
N GLY A 62 4.17 -9.46 -18.87
CA GLY A 62 2.98 -9.02 -18.15
C GLY A 62 3.29 -8.35 -16.81
N ILE A 63 2.30 -8.30 -15.92
CA ILE A 63 2.41 -7.65 -14.61
C ILE A 63 2.98 -8.65 -13.60
N GLU A 64 4.21 -8.39 -13.14
CA GLU A 64 4.82 -9.14 -12.05
C GLU A 64 4.71 -8.40 -10.72
N ARG A 65 4.65 -9.16 -9.62
CA ARG A 65 4.53 -8.61 -8.26
C ARG A 65 5.51 -9.30 -7.34
N MET A 66 6.28 -8.51 -6.61
CA MET A 66 7.18 -8.99 -5.57
C MET A 66 6.69 -8.46 -4.22
N LEU A 67 6.26 -9.38 -3.35
CA LEU A 67 5.90 -9.07 -1.96
C LEU A 67 7.16 -8.69 -1.19
N ILE A 68 7.19 -7.49 -0.63
CA ILE A 68 8.29 -6.98 0.20
C ILE A 68 8.03 -7.28 1.66
N SER A 69 6.82 -6.99 2.13
CA SER A 69 6.44 -7.29 3.51
C SER A 69 4.93 -7.36 3.66
N GLN A 70 4.50 -8.03 4.73
CA GLN A 70 3.11 -8.17 5.09
C GLN A 70 2.96 -8.09 6.61
N LYS A 71 1.95 -7.35 7.07
CA LYS A 71 1.60 -7.28 8.50
C LYS A 71 0.09 -7.20 8.68
N ILE A 72 -0.39 -7.77 9.79
CA ILE A 72 -1.80 -7.83 10.14
C ILE A 72 -2.00 -7.08 11.47
N PHE A 73 -3.04 -6.27 11.53
CA PHE A 73 -3.41 -5.49 12.71
C PHE A 73 -4.87 -5.74 13.09
N ASN A 74 -5.20 -5.44 14.35
CA ASN A 74 -6.58 -5.49 14.85
C ASN A 74 -7.35 -4.22 14.50
N LYS A 75 -6.66 -3.08 14.50
CA LYS A 75 -7.23 -1.75 14.25
C LYS A 75 -6.37 -0.99 13.23
N ILE A 76 -6.94 0.03 12.60
CA ILE A 76 -6.23 0.80 11.56
C ILE A 76 -5.24 1.78 12.20
N GLU A 77 -5.57 2.29 13.38
CA GLU A 77 -4.77 3.19 14.19
C GLU A 77 -3.41 2.57 14.52
N ASP A 78 -3.40 1.30 14.95
CA ASP A 78 -2.18 0.53 15.25
C ASP A 78 -1.27 0.32 14.02
N SER A 79 -1.80 0.53 12.82
CA SER A 79 -1.10 0.27 11.57
C SER A 79 -0.46 1.52 10.96
N ILE A 80 -0.80 2.71 11.45
CA ILE A 80 -0.39 4.00 10.89
C ILE A 80 1.14 4.12 10.82
N GLU A 81 1.82 3.83 11.93
CA GLU A 81 3.29 3.90 11.99
C GLU A 81 3.93 2.96 10.96
N TYR A 82 3.42 1.73 10.85
CA TYR A 82 3.93 0.76 9.88
C TYR A 82 3.72 1.22 8.43
N ILE A 83 2.58 1.84 8.11
CA ILE A 83 2.34 2.40 6.77
C ILE A 83 3.30 3.57 6.52
N GLN A 84 3.44 4.50 7.47
CA GLN A 84 4.30 5.68 7.34
C GLN A 84 5.77 5.27 7.11
N ASN A 85 6.26 4.27 7.85
CA ASN A 85 7.62 3.74 7.68
C ASN A 85 7.85 3.11 6.30
N ASN A 86 6.79 2.59 5.65
CA ASN A 86 6.90 2.03 4.30
C ASN A 86 6.77 3.08 3.18
N ILE A 87 6.34 4.30 3.51
CA ILE A 87 6.34 5.46 2.61
C ILE A 87 7.71 6.15 2.60
N ILE A 88 8.36 6.25 3.77
CA ILE A 88 9.67 6.89 3.93
C ILE A 88 10.80 6.04 3.30
N ASN A 89 10.67 4.71 3.35
CA ASN A 89 11.58 3.73 2.72
C ASN A 89 11.29 3.53 1.22
#